data_AF-A0AAD5F655-F1
#
_entry.id   AF-A0AAD5F655-F1
#
_cell.length_a   1.000
_cell.length_b   1.000
_cell.length_c   1.000
_cell.angle_alpha   90.00
_cell.angle_beta   90.00
_cell.angle_gamma   90.00
#
_symmetry.space_group_name_H-M   'P 1'
#
loop_
_entity.id
_entity.type
_entity.pdbx_description
1 polymer ?
#
loop_
_entity_poly.entity_id
_entity_poly.type
_entity_poly.pdbx_seq_one_letter_code
_entity_poly.pdbx_strand_id
1 'polypeptide(L)'
;MVGAHFLDTNALPILHQDLVGGLDVFVDNKWHKVRPIPGVLVINVGGVFAALSNGIYSSSLHRAVVNSHKERRSLVFFMCPRADKLVKPAEELVPTSEGHKKVSGFHMVRFA
;
A
#
# COMPACT_ATOMS: atom_id res chain seq x y z
N MET A 1 -9.10 17.15 -1.09
CA MET A 1 -8.02 16.34 -0.48
C MET A 1 -8.53 14.92 -0.44
N VAL A 2 -7.86 13.98 -1.11
CA VAL A 2 -8.07 12.56 -0.76
C VAL A 2 -7.25 12.37 0.51
N GLY A 3 -7.92 12.19 1.65
CA GLY A 3 -7.27 12.06 2.96
C GLY A 3 -6.28 10.89 2.99
N ALA A 4 -5.43 10.83 4.01
CA ALA A 4 -4.59 9.65 4.23
C ALA A 4 -5.50 8.42 4.28
N HIS A 5 -5.38 7.53 3.28
CA HIS A 5 -6.17 6.31 3.28
C HIS A 5 -5.70 5.47 4.46
N PHE A 6 -6.65 5.15 5.35
CA PHE A 6 -6.47 4.15 6.39
C PHE A 6 -6.10 2.85 5.69
N LEU A 7 -4.80 2.51 5.69
CA LEU A 7 -4.18 1.28 5.19
C LEU A 7 -4.93 0.66 4.00
N ASP A 8 -4.45 0.86 2.76
CA ASP A 8 -5.03 0.23 1.58
C ASP A 8 -5.36 -1.24 1.89
N THR A 9 -6.64 -1.57 2.04
CA THR A 9 -7.08 -2.95 2.32
C THR A 9 -6.89 -3.85 1.10
N ASN A 10 -6.40 -3.27 0.00
CA ASN A 10 -6.05 -3.94 -1.24
C ASN A 10 -4.70 -4.64 -1.12
N ALA A 11 -4.36 -5.54 -2.07
CA ALA A 11 -3.06 -6.20 -2.03
C ALA A 11 -1.98 -5.34 -2.67
N LEU A 12 -2.17 -4.96 -3.94
CA LEU A 12 -1.20 -4.18 -4.70
C LEU A 12 -1.89 -3.07 -5.50
N PRO A 13 -1.93 -1.83 -4.98
CA PRO A 13 -2.26 -0.65 -5.77
C PRO A 13 -1.20 -0.39 -6.84
N ILE A 14 -1.65 -0.22 -8.08
CA ILE A 14 -0.83 0.14 -9.24
C ILE A 14 -1.34 1.48 -9.77
N LEU A 15 -0.51 2.51 -9.64
CA LEU A 15 -0.85 3.89 -9.94
C LEU A 15 -0.14 4.34 -11.21
N HIS A 16 -0.92 4.78 -12.19
CA HIS A 16 -0.46 5.63 -13.28
C HIS A 16 -0.77 7.09 -12.93
N GLN A 17 0.21 7.97 -13.03
CA GLN A 17 0.03 9.40 -12.75
C GLN A 17 0.67 10.25 -13.84
N ASP A 18 0.12 11.45 -14.04
CA ASP A 18 0.77 12.45 -14.87
C ASP A 18 2.05 13.02 -14.23
N LEU A 19 2.63 14.03 -14.88
CA LEU A 19 3.88 14.66 -14.44
C LEU A 19 3.69 15.80 -13.42
N VAL A 20 2.47 16.04 -12.94
CA VAL A 20 2.19 17.12 -11.97
C VAL A 20 2.66 16.74 -10.56
N GLY A 21 2.70 15.44 -10.25
CA GLY A 21 3.14 14.94 -8.95
C GLY A 21 2.09 15.12 -7.87
N GLY A 22 2.50 15.17 -6.61
CA GLY A 22 1.58 15.32 -5.48
C GLY A 22 1.21 14.02 -4.77
N LEU A 23 1.82 12.88 -5.13
CA LEU A 23 1.82 11.71 -4.25
C LEU A 23 2.92 11.88 -3.19
N ASP A 24 2.54 11.82 -1.92
CA ASP A 24 3.48 11.71 -0.80
C ASP A 24 3.33 10.35 -0.11
N VAL A 25 4.45 9.79 0.35
CA VAL A 25 4.50 8.58 1.19
C VAL A 25 5.13 8.91 2.54
N PHE A 26 4.68 8.26 3.60
CA PHE A 26 5.20 8.45 4.96
C PHE A 26 6.19 7.35 5.30
N VAL A 27 7.46 7.72 5.47
CA VAL A 27 8.58 6.83 5.77
C VAL A 27 9.46 7.53 6.81
N ASP A 28 9.99 6.79 7.78
CA ASP A 28 10.89 7.33 8.83
C ASP A 28 10.33 8.58 9.54
N ASN A 29 9.04 8.52 9.88
CA ASN A 29 8.29 9.62 10.50
C ASN A 29 8.24 10.93 9.70
N LYS A 30 8.42 10.86 8.38
CA LYS A 30 8.41 12.02 7.49
C LYS A 30 7.65 11.74 6.19
N TRP A 31 7.06 12.79 5.63
CA TRP A 31 6.47 12.75 4.30
C TRP A 31 7.54 12.95 3.22
N HIS A 32 7.58 12.04 2.26
CA HIS A 32 8.46 12.06 1.09
C HIS A 32 7.63 12.17 -0.19
N LYS A 33 8.02 13.10 -1.07
CA LYS A 33 7.38 13.27 -2.38
C LYS A 33 7.82 12.15 -3.32
N VAL A 34 6.87 11.52 -3.99
CA VAL A 34 7.15 10.59 -5.08
C VAL A 34 7.26 11.39 -6.38
N ARG A 35 8.46 11.39 -6.98
CA ARG A 35 8.71 12.08 -8.25
C ARG A 35 8.03 11.31 -9.40
N PRO A 36 7.16 11.95 -10.20
CA PRO A 36 6.64 11.33 -11.41
C PRO A 36 7.76 11.12 -12.44
N ILE A 37 7.73 9.97 -13.10
CA ILE A 37 8.62 9.66 -14.22
C ILE A 37 7.73 9.30 -15.43
N PRO A 38 7.97 9.87 -16.62
CA PRO A 38 7.18 9.52 -17.80
C PRO A 38 7.22 8.01 -18.09
N GLY A 39 6.06 7.41 -18.37
CA GLY A 39 5.95 6.01 -18.77
C GLY A 39 6.14 4.98 -17.65
N VAL A 40 6.23 5.40 -16.39
CA VAL A 40 6.34 4.46 -15.25
C VAL A 40 5.06 4.37 -14.44
N LEU A 41 4.89 3.22 -13.79
CA LEU A 41 3.85 2.98 -12.81
C LEU A 41 4.45 3.02 -11.41
N VAL A 42 3.66 3.49 -10.44
CA VAL A 42 3.99 3.40 -9.03
C VAL A 42 3.25 2.21 -8.44
N ILE A 43 3.97 1.30 -7.81
CA ILE A 43 3.41 0.14 -7.11
C ILE A 43 3.53 0.39 -5.61
N ASN A 44 2.42 0.27 -4.88
CA ASN A 44 2.41 0.29 -3.42
C ASN A 44 2.16 -1.11 -2.85
N VAL A 45 2.52 -1.31 -1.59
CA VAL A 45 2.13 -2.48 -0.81
C VAL A 45 0.92 -2.12 0.03
N GLY A 46 -0.18 -2.85 -0.17
CA GLY A 46 -1.36 -2.75 0.67
C GLY A 46 -1.36 -3.76 1.82
N GLY A 47 -2.30 -3.60 2.74
CA GLY A 47 -2.42 -4.40 3.97
C GLY A 47 -2.61 -5.89 3.71
N VAL A 48 -3.31 -6.26 2.63
CA VAL A 48 -3.48 -7.69 2.27
C VAL A 48 -2.14 -8.30 1.85
N PHE A 49 -1.32 -7.59 1.08
CA PHE A 49 -0.01 -8.11 0.69
C PHE A 49 0.95 -8.17 1.88
N ALA A 50 0.89 -7.17 2.77
CA ALA A 50 1.61 -7.22 4.04
C ALA A 50 1.25 -8.48 4.85
N ALA A 51 -0.04 -8.82 4.93
CA ALA A 51 -0.50 -10.04 5.61
C ALA A 51 -0.04 -11.34 4.90
N LEU A 52 -0.14 -11.42 3.57
CA LEU A 52 0.36 -12.55 2.79
C LEU A 52 1.87 -12.77 2.99
N SER A 53 2.63 -11.69 3.16
CA SER A 53 4.07 -11.71 3.38
C SER A 53 4.51 -11.93 4.82
N ASN A 54 3.58 -12.24 5.73
CA ASN A 54 3.85 -12.33 7.16
C ASN A 54 4.52 -11.07 7.76
N GLY A 55 4.21 -9.90 7.22
CA GLY A 55 4.79 -8.63 7.67
C GLY A 55 6.22 -8.35 7.19
N ILE A 56 6.77 -9.14 6.27
CA ILE A 56 8.06 -8.82 5.60
C ILE A 56 7.95 -7.48 4.85
N TYR A 57 6.81 -7.27 4.18
CA TYR A 57 6.48 -5.99 3.57
C TYR A 57 5.43 -5.26 4.41
N SER A 58 5.60 -3.94 4.55
CA SER A 58 4.67 -3.07 5.26
C SER A 58 3.90 -2.19 4.29
N SER A 59 2.64 -1.91 4.63
CA SER A 59 1.87 -0.89 3.93
C SER A 59 2.25 0.49 4.47
N SER A 60 2.58 1.42 3.57
CA SER A 60 2.96 2.78 3.95
C SER A 60 1.74 3.70 3.87
N LEU A 61 1.64 4.63 4.82
CA LEU A 61 0.70 5.75 4.69
C LEU A 61 1.10 6.58 3.48
N HIS A 62 0.11 6.97 2.69
CA HIS A 62 0.32 7.79 1.52
C HIS A 62 -0.85 8.77 1.38
N ARG A 63 -0.63 9.88 0.68
CA ARG A 63 -1.64 10.91 0.43
C ARG A 63 -1.46 11.55 -0.93
N ALA A 64 -2.56 12.04 -1.49
CA ALA A 64 -2.55 12.90 -2.67
C ALA A 64 -2.74 14.37 -2.24
N VAL A 65 -1.69 15.16 -2.35
CA VAL A 65 -1.73 16.61 -2.07
C VAL A 65 -2.21 17.38 -3.30
N VAL A 66 -2.96 18.45 -3.05
CA VAL A 66 -3.47 19.36 -4.09
C VAL A 66 -2.48 20.50 -4.33
N ASN A 67 -2.55 21.12 -5.50
CA ASN A 67 -1.76 22.30 -5.84
C ASN A 67 -2.65 23.33 -6.56
N SER A 68 -2.24 24.60 -6.56
CA SER A 68 -2.98 25.71 -7.19
C SER A 68 -2.55 26.04 -8.63
N HIS A 69 -1.58 25.30 -9.18
CA HIS A 69 -0.91 25.66 -10.44
C HIS A 69 -1.42 24.85 -11.64
N LYS A 70 -1.69 23.55 -11.44
CA LYS A 70 -2.07 22.64 -12.52
C LYS A 70 -2.92 21.47 -12.01
N GLU A 71 -3.95 21.13 -12.78
CA GLU A 71 -4.77 19.93 -12.55
C GLU A 71 -3.89 18.67 -12.61
N ARG A 72 -4.05 17.79 -11.63
CA ARG A 72 -3.38 16.48 -11.58
C ARG A 72 -4.37 15.38 -11.93
N ARG A 73 -3.98 14.48 -12.82
CA ARG A 73 -4.74 13.28 -13.18
C ARG A 73 -3.96 12.02 -12.82
N SER A 74 -4.69 11.04 -12.32
CA SER A 74 -4.14 9.71 -12.04
C SER A 74 -5.20 8.63 -12.14
N LEU A 75 -4.76 7.42 -12.46
CA LEU A 75 -5.56 6.21 -12.49
C LEU A 75 -4.92 5.19 -11.54
N VAL A 76 -5.73 4.60 -10.67
CA VAL A 76 -5.28 3.52 -9.77
C VAL A 76 -6.03 2.24 -10.12
N PHE A 77 -5.28 1.18 -10.34
CA PHE A 77 -5.78 -0.17 -10.43
C PHE A 77 -5.42 -0.92 -9.14
N PHE A 78 -6.37 -1.68 -8.59
CA PHE A 78 -6.13 -2.47 -7.38
C PHE A 78 -6.15 -3.95 -7.74
N MET A 79 -5.01 -4.62 -7.55
CA MET A 79 -4.95 -6.07 -7.59
C MET A 79 -5.32 -6.60 -6.20
N CYS A 80 -6.43 -7.30 -6.11
CA CYS A 80 -6.96 -7.86 -4.85
C CYS A 80 -7.25 -9.35 -5.02
N PRO A 81 -7.08 -10.16 -3.95
CA PRO A 81 -7.62 -11.51 -3.94
C PRO A 81 -9.14 -11.47 -4.03
N ARG A 82 -9.73 -12.61 -4.40
CA ARG A 82 -11.18 -12.73 -4.40
C ARG A 82 -11.73 -12.53 -2.98
N ALA A 83 -12.86 -11.85 -2.87
CA ALA A 83 -13.49 -11.53 -1.59
C ALA A 83 -13.87 -12.79 -0.77
N ASP A 84 -14.12 -13.92 -1.43
CA ASP A 84 -14.48 -15.19 -0.81
C ASP A 84 -13.28 -16.01 -0.30
N LYS A 85 -12.06 -15.46 -0.38
CA LYS A 85 -10.83 -16.16 0.03
C LYS A 85 -10.29 -15.60 1.34
N LEU A 86 -9.94 -16.52 2.23
CA LEU A 86 -9.20 -16.18 3.45
C LEU A 86 -7.77 -15.79 3.09
N VAL A 87 -7.34 -14.63 3.57
CA VAL A 87 -5.95 -14.17 3.46
C VAL A 87 -5.17 -14.70 4.66
N LYS A 88 -4.17 -15.55 4.39
CA LYS A 88 -3.21 -16.04 5.39
C LYS A 88 -1.77 -15.91 4.85
N PRO A 89 -0.75 -15.76 5.70
CA PRO A 89 0.63 -15.78 5.24
C PRO A 89 0.96 -17.07 4.50
N ALA A 90 1.87 -16.99 3.52
CA ALA A 90 2.43 -18.18 2.87
C ALA A 90 3.14 -19.07 3.90
N GLU A 91 3.00 -20.38 3.79
CA GLU A 91 3.47 -21.33 4.81
C GLU A 91 4.99 -21.29 4.96
N GLU A 92 5.70 -21.05 3.86
CA GLU A 92 7.15 -20.87 3.79
C GLU A 92 7.63 -19.60 4.52
N LEU A 93 6.74 -18.63 4.74
CA LEU A 93 7.05 -17.37 5.42
C LEU A 93 6.67 -17.39 6.91
N VAL A 94 6.06 -18.47 7.40
CA VAL A 94 5.74 -18.66 8.81
C VAL A 94 6.94 -19.31 9.50
N PRO A 95 7.59 -18.65 10.49
CA PRO A 95 8.73 -19.23 11.17
C PRO A 95 8.36 -20.53 11.90
N THR A 96 9.13 -21.59 11.67
CA THR A 96 9.15 -22.78 12.51
C THR A 96 9.85 -22.43 13.83
N SER A 97 9.10 -21.91 14.79
CA SER A 97 9.48 -21.73 16.21
C SER A 97 10.95 -21.36 16.47
N GLU A 98 11.29 -20.08 16.24
CA GLU A 98 11.98 -19.18 17.17
C GLU A 98 12.56 -17.98 16.39
N GLY A 99 12.07 -16.78 16.74
CA GLY A 99 12.78 -15.54 16.44
C GLY A 99 12.37 -14.81 15.16
N HIS A 100 11.20 -14.17 15.14
CA HIS A 100 11.04 -12.80 14.63
C HIS A 100 9.83 -12.15 15.32
N LYS A 101 9.97 -10.89 15.75
CA LYS A 101 8.93 -10.15 16.48
C LYS A 101 7.66 -10.08 15.63
N LYS A 102 6.55 -10.62 16.16
CA LYS A 102 5.20 -10.26 15.70
C LYS A 102 5.11 -8.74 15.68
N VAL A 103 4.93 -8.14 14.51
CA VAL A 103 4.42 -6.77 14.44
C VAL A 103 2.96 -6.86 14.87
N SER A 104 2.69 -6.46 16.10
CA SER A 104 1.37 -6.49 16.71
C SER A 104 0.42 -5.56 15.94
N GLY A 105 -0.39 -6.14 15.06
CA GLY A 105 -1.35 -5.37 14.27
C GLY A 105 -2.13 -6.20 13.25
N PHE A 106 -2.44 -7.46 13.55
CA PHE A 106 -3.31 -8.25 12.67
C PHE A 106 -4.75 -8.16 13.16
N HIS A 107 -5.57 -7.38 12.46
CA HIS A 107 -7.01 -7.58 12.47
C HIS A 107 -7.33 -8.58 11.38
N MET A 108 -8.04 -9.66 11.72
CA MET A 108 -8.65 -10.55 10.75
C MET A 108 -9.61 -9.72 9.89
N VAL A 109 -9.22 -9.37 8.67
CA VAL A 109 -10.11 -8.71 7.72
C VAL A 109 -10.98 -9.80 7.09
N ARG A 110 -12.15 -10.05 7.68
CA ARG A 110 -13.23 -10.75 6.99
C ARG A 110 -13.82 -9.77 5.98
N PHE A 111 -13.73 -10.10 4.70
CA PHE A 111 -14.60 -9.51 3.69
C PHE A 111 -15.95 -10.23 3.81
N ALA A 112 -16.98 -9.51 4.25
CA ALA A 112 -18.37 -9.94 4.18
C ALA A 112 -18.99 -9.44 2.89
#